data_AF-A0A0N4XSD3-F1
#
_entry.id   AF-A0A0N4XSD3-F1
#
_cell.length_a   1.000
_cell.length_b   1.000
_cell.length_c   1.000
_cell.angle_alpha   90.00
_cell.angle_beta   90.00
_cell.angle_gamma   90.00
#
_symmetry.space_group_name_H-M   'P 1'
#
loop_
_entity.id
_entity.type
_entity.pdbx_description
1 polymer ?
#
loop_
_entity_poly.entity_id
_entity_poly.type
_entity_poly.pdbx_seq_one_letter_code
_entity_poly.pdbx_strand_id
1 'polypeptide(L)'
;QRALLKFAAHTGATAIFGRFSPGCLTNQIQKTFKEPRLLVISDPRIDHQVVTEASYVNVPVISFCNTESPLKLIDIAIPCNNKVIVLISCLKSTLFSIFLL
;
A
#
# COMPACT_ATOMS: atom_id res chain seq x y z
N GLN A 1 -2.58 3.61 12.13
CA GLN A 1 -3.11 4.51 11.06
C GLN A 1 -2.36 5.85 10.96
N ARG A 2 -2.02 6.52 12.07
CA ARG A 2 -1.25 7.81 12.08
C ARG A 2 0.06 7.78 11.27
N ALA A 3 0.74 6.63 11.23
CA ALA A 3 1.93 6.41 10.42
C ALA A 3 1.73 6.67 8.92
N LEU A 4 0.58 6.28 8.37
CA LEU A 4 0.26 6.48 6.95
C LEU A 4 0.05 7.96 6.64
N LEU A 5 -0.60 8.69 7.55
CA LEU A 5 -0.82 10.15 7.41
C LEU A 5 0.50 10.91 7.46
N LYS A 6 1.41 10.53 8.37
CA LYS A 6 2.76 11.10 8.41
C LYS A 6 3.54 10.78 7.14
N PHE A 7 3.49 9.52 6.69
CA PHE A 7 4.15 9.11 5.44
C PHE A 7 3.64 9.91 4.25
N ALA A 8 2.32 10.03 4.07
CA ALA A 8 1.70 10.83 3.02
C ALA A 8 2.06 12.32 3.10
N ALA A 9 2.10 12.89 4.31
CA ALA A 9 2.51 14.28 4.49
C ALA A 9 3.99 14.52 4.10
N HIS A 10 4.87 13.54 4.33
CA HIS A 10 6.29 13.64 3.98
C HIS A 10 6.56 13.33 2.50
N THR A 11 5.83 12.39 1.88
CA THR A 11 6.03 12.00 0.48
C THR A 11 5.17 12.79 -0.51
N GLY A 12 4.17 13.53 -0.02
CA GLY A 12 3.12 14.11 -0.86
C GLY A 12 2.18 13.06 -1.47
N ALA A 13 2.25 11.80 -1.04
CA ALA A 13 1.41 10.72 -1.58
C ALA A 13 -0.02 10.78 -1.02
N THR A 14 -0.96 10.21 -1.78
CA THR A 14 -2.35 10.07 -1.31
C THR A 14 -2.48 8.90 -0.35
N ALA A 15 -2.71 9.18 0.93
CA ALA A 15 -3.02 8.15 1.92
C ALA A 15 -4.47 7.67 1.82
N ILE A 16 -4.66 6.37 1.61
CA ILE A 16 -5.96 5.70 1.77
C ILE A 16 -6.00 5.07 3.16
N PHE A 17 -6.96 5.47 3.97
CA PHE A 17 -7.06 5.04 5.37
C PHE A 17 -8.38 4.33 5.62
N GLY A 18 -8.32 3.23 6.38
CA GLY A 18 -9.50 2.50 6.83
C GLY A 18 -9.90 1.41 5.83
N ARG A 19 -11.19 1.10 5.76
CA ARG A 19 -11.71 0.06 4.87
C ARG A 19 -11.59 0.52 3.42
N PHE A 20 -10.93 -0.29 2.59
CA PHE A 20 -10.90 -0.07 1.15
C PHE A 20 -12.28 -0.35 0.54
N SER A 21 -12.79 0.59 -0.25
CA SER A 21 -14.07 0.44 -0.93
C SER A 21 -13.87 -0.23 -2.28
N PRO A 22 -14.65 -1.28 -2.61
CA PRO A 22 -14.57 -1.92 -3.92
C PRO A 22 -14.85 -0.93 -5.05
N GLY A 23 -14.03 -1.01 -6.09
CA GLY A 23 -14.13 -0.19 -7.28
C GLY A 23 -13.44 1.17 -7.16
N CYS A 24 -12.67 1.41 -6.10
CA CYS A 24 -11.89 2.64 -5.96
C CYS A 24 -10.85 2.82 -7.08
N LEU A 25 -10.33 1.72 -7.65
CA LEU A 25 -9.36 1.78 -8.76
C LEU A 25 -9.98 1.59 -10.15
N THR A 26 -11.17 0.99 -10.24
CA THR A 26 -11.78 0.61 -11.53
C THR A 26 -13.00 1.45 -11.91
N ASN A 27 -13.74 1.98 -10.93
CA ASN A 27 -15.00 2.68 -11.19
C ASN A 27 -14.83 4.20 -11.14
N GLN A 28 -14.73 4.82 -12.32
CA GLN A 28 -14.56 6.27 -12.51
C GLN A 28 -15.75 7.10 -12.03
N ILE A 29 -16.93 6.50 -11.85
CA ILE A 29 -18.15 7.21 -11.42
C ILE A 29 -18.12 7.48 -9.90
N GLN A 30 -17.35 6.69 -9.14
CA GLN A 30 -17.27 6.85 -7.68
C GLN A 30 -16.50 8.12 -7.31
N LYS A 31 -17.00 8.84 -6.29
CA LYS A 31 -16.32 10.04 -5.74
C LYS A 31 -14.94 9.75 -5.15
N THR A 32 -14.69 8.50 -4.75
CA THR A 32 -13.41 8.04 -4.16
C THR A 32 -12.52 7.34 -5.19
N PHE A 33 -12.78 7.54 -6.49
CA PHE A 33 -11.93 7.01 -7.55
C PHE A 33 -10.51 7.59 -7.45
N LYS A 34 -9.51 6.72 -7.58
CA LYS A 34 -8.09 7.07 -7.60
C LYS A 34 -7.38 6.24 -8.65
N GLU A 35 -6.50 6.89 -9.41
CA GLU A 35 -5.67 6.24 -10.42
C GLU A 35 -4.18 6.42 -10.06
N PRO A 36 -3.65 5.58 -9.15
CA PRO A 36 -2.25 5.65 -8.74
C PRO A 36 -1.35 4.99 -9.78
N ARG A 37 -0.14 5.52 -9.94
CA ARG A 37 0.91 4.90 -10.78
C ARG A 37 1.75 3.86 -10.02
N LEU A 38 1.65 3.85 -8.70
CA LEU A 38 2.35 2.93 -7.81
C LEU A 38 1.51 2.76 -6.54
N LEU A 39 1.38 1.52 -6.09
CA LEU A 39 0.69 1.18 -4.84
C LEU A 39 1.66 0.64 -3.80
N VAL A 40 1.53 1.13 -2.57
CA VAL A 40 2.29 0.63 -1.42
C VAL A 40 1.32 0.09 -0.37
N ILE A 41 1.43 -1.20 -0.09
CA ILE A 41 0.50 -1.96 0.74
C ILE A 41 1.19 -2.45 2.02
N SER A 42 0.46 -2.46 3.14
CA SER A 42 0.97 -2.90 4.45
C SER A 42 1.01 -4.40 4.64
N ASP A 43 -0.02 -5.12 4.18
CA ASP A 43 -0.05 -6.58 4.22
C ASP A 43 -0.95 -7.08 3.09
N PRO A 44 -0.45 -7.90 2.16
CA PRO A 44 -1.26 -8.44 1.08
C PRO A 44 -2.41 -9.34 1.55
N ARG A 45 -2.33 -9.89 2.78
CA ARG A 45 -3.41 -10.73 3.34
C ARG A 45 -4.65 -9.91 3.69
N ILE A 46 -4.44 -8.78 4.37
CA ILE A 46 -5.54 -7.91 4.83
C ILE A 46 -6.08 -7.11 3.63
N ASP A 47 -5.17 -6.56 2.82
CA ASP A 47 -5.48 -5.64 1.72
C ASP A 47 -5.61 -6.38 0.37
N HIS A 48 -5.96 -7.67 0.38
CA HIS A 48 -6.06 -8.51 -0.83
C HIS A 48 -6.98 -7.94 -1.91
N GLN A 49 -8.00 -7.18 -1.51
CA GLN A 49 -8.92 -6.52 -2.42
C GLN A 49 -8.21 -5.46 -3.28
N VAL A 50 -7.31 -4.68 -2.68
CA VAL A 50 -6.50 -3.67 -3.39
C VAL A 50 -5.57 -4.36 -4.38
N VAL A 51 -4.97 -5.47 -3.97
CA VAL A 51 -4.07 -6.29 -4.82
C VAL A 51 -4.81 -6.80 -6.06
N THR A 52 -6.03 -7.31 -5.88
CA THR A 52 -6.85 -7.76 -7.02
C THR A 52 -7.26 -6.62 -7.95
N GLU A 53 -7.61 -5.46 -7.40
CA GLU A 53 -8.00 -4.31 -8.21
C GLU A 53 -6.82 -3.68 -8.94
N ALA A 54 -5.63 -3.66 -8.33
CA ALA A 54 -4.40 -3.22 -8.97
C ALA A 54 -4.08 -4.03 -10.23
N SER A 55 -4.37 -5.34 -10.20
CA SER A 55 -4.21 -6.22 -11.36
C SER A 55 -5.15 -5.88 -12.52
N TYR A 56 -6.33 -5.32 -12.28
CA TYR A 56 -7.24 -4.91 -13.36
C TYR A 56 -6.76 -3.64 -14.08
N VAL A 57 -5.98 -2.80 -13.39
CA VAL A 57 -5.51 -1.49 -13.89
C VAL A 57 -4.02 -1.53 -14.26
N ASN A 58 -3.36 -2.69 -14.15
CA ASN A 58 -1.92 -2.87 -14.40
C ASN A 58 -1.03 -1.90 -13.60
N VAL A 59 -1.38 -1.66 -12.33
CA VAL A 59 -0.61 -0.78 -11.44
C VAL A 59 0.40 -1.61 -10.65
N PRO A 60 1.69 -1.21 -10.60
CA PRO A 60 2.69 -1.94 -9.83
C PRO A 60 2.44 -1.85 -8.32
N VAL A 61 2.59 -2.99 -7.64
CA VAL A 61 2.31 -3.16 -6.21
C VAL A 61 3.58 -3.51 -5.44
N ILE A 62 3.92 -2.67 -4.47
CA ILE A 62 4.95 -2.91 -3.46
C ILE A 62 4.24 -3.26 -2.15
N SER A 63 4.63 -4.35 -1.49
CA SER A 63 4.02 -4.74 -0.22
C SER A 63 5.03 -5.15 0.84
N PHE A 64 4.70 -4.84 2.10
CA PHE A 64 5.41 -5.41 3.24
C PHE A 64 4.87 -6.80 3.54
N CYS A 65 5.75 -7.80 3.51
CA CYS A 65 5.39 -9.20 3.62
C CYS A 65 6.03 -9.82 4.85
N ASN A 66 5.26 -10.62 5.58
CA ASN A 66 5.78 -11.53 6.58
C ASN A 66 5.95 -12.92 5.96
N THR A 67 6.55 -13.87 6.69
CA THR A 67 6.77 -15.24 6.21
C THR A 67 5.47 -15.96 5.81
N GLU A 68 4.35 -15.59 6.42
CA GLU A 68 3.03 -16.18 6.18
C GLU A 68 2.21 -15.42 5.11
N SER A 69 2.70 -14.28 4.63
CA SER A 69 1.94 -13.42 3.71
C SER A 69 1.96 -13.98 2.28
N PRO A 70 0.81 -14.05 1.58
CA PRO A 70 0.78 -14.50 0.19
C PRO A 70 1.46 -13.47 -0.72
N LEU A 71 2.30 -13.95 -1.65
CA LEU A 71 3.07 -13.11 -2.60
C LEU A 71 2.42 -13.02 -3.99
N LYS A 72 1.15 -13.37 -4.12
CA LYS A 72 0.46 -13.35 -5.41
C LYS A 72 0.15 -11.91 -5.82
N LEU A 73 0.47 -11.56 -7.07
CA LEU A 73 0.22 -10.23 -7.66
C LEU A 73 0.95 -9.09 -6.93
N ILE A 74 2.11 -9.40 -6.35
CA ILE A 74 3.03 -8.44 -5.75
C ILE A 74 4.28 -8.40 -6.61
N ASP A 75 4.67 -7.20 -7.05
CA ASP A 75 5.86 -7.02 -7.87
C ASP A 75 7.12 -6.95 -6.99
N ILE A 76 7.03 -6.23 -5.87
CA ILE A 76 8.14 -6.06 -4.93
C ILE A 76 7.67 -6.40 -3.52
N ALA A 77 8.21 -7.49 -2.98
CA ALA A 77 7.98 -7.91 -1.60
C ALA A 77 9.10 -7.41 -0.69
N ILE A 78 8.77 -6.62 0.32
CA ILE A 78 9.71 -6.16 1.34
C ILE A 78 9.50 -7.03 2.59
N PRO A 79 10.42 -7.96 2.90
CA PRO A 79 10.27 -8.84 4.05
C PRO A 79 10.38 -8.04 5.35
N CYS A 80 9.29 -7.97 6.12
CA CYS A 80 9.18 -7.17 7.33
C CYS A 80 8.19 -7.80 8.32
N ASN A 81 8.46 -7.64 9.62
CA ASN A 81 7.51 -8.07 10.65
C ASN A 81 6.33 -7.07 10.75
N ASN A 82 5.24 -7.40 10.06
CA ASN A 82 4.04 -6.58 9.97
C ASN A 82 3.11 -6.66 11.21
N LYS A 83 3.42 -7.53 12.20
CA LYS A 83 2.61 -7.66 13.44
C LYS A 83 2.83 -6.49 14.41
N VAL A 84 3.95 -5.77 14.29
CA VAL A 84 4.29 -4.65 15.17
C VAL A 84 4.00 -3.33 14.46
N ILE A 85 2.97 -2.62 14.93
CA ILE A 85 2.49 -1.35 14.38
C ILE A 85 3.62 -0.28 14.34
N VAL A 86 4.53 -0.33 15.31
CA VAL A 86 5.69 0.58 15.41
C VAL A 86 6.67 0.35 14.26
N LEU A 87 6.91 -0.91 13.87
CA LEU A 87 7.87 -1.26 12.83
C LEU A 87 7.38 -0.79 11.45
N ILE A 88 6.10 -0.96 11.14
CA ILE A 88 5.49 -0.48 9.88
C ILE A 88 5.59 1.04 9.77
N SER A 89 5.45 1.77 10.87
CA SER A 89 5.64 3.23 10.88
C SER A 89 7.08 3.63 10.59
N CYS A 90 8.04 2.93 11.20
CA CYS A 90 9.46 3.21 11.05
C CYS A 90 9.96 2.86 9.63
N LEU A 91 9.55 1.69 9.10
CA LEU A 91 9.91 1.23 7.76
C LEU A 91 9.30 2.11 6.67
N LYS A 92 8.08 2.63 6.85
CA LYS A 92 7.51 3.63 5.95
C LYS A 92 8.36 4.91 5.91
N SER A 93 8.85 5.40 7.05
CA SER A 93 9.77 6.54 7.06
C SER A 93 11.16 6.23 6.50
N THR A 94 11.67 5.00 6.64
CA THR A 94 12.98 4.61 6.10
C THR A 94 12.93 4.39 4.59
N LEU A 95 11.86 3.81 4.04
CA LEU A 95 11.69 3.65 2.59
C LEU A 95 11.66 5.01 1.88
N PHE A 96 11.12 6.04 2.53
CA PHE A 96 11.16 7.42 2.05
C PHE A 96 12.60 7.95 1.93
N SER A 97 13.47 7.66 2.89
CA SER A 97 14.88 8.07 2.82
C SER A 97 15.64 7.40 1.69
N ILE A 98 15.22 6.21 1.24
CA ILE A 98 15.87 5.45 0.16
C ILE A 98 15.38 5.88 -1.23
N PHE A 99 14.10 6.28 -1.36
CA PHE A 99 13.53 6.73 -2.65
C PHE A 99 13.80 8.21 -2.97
N LEU A 100 14.23 9.02 -1.98
CA LEU A 100 14.54 10.44 -2.15
C LEU A 100 16.05 10.76 -2.19
N LEU A 101 16.92 9.75 -2.06
CA LEU A 101 18.38 9.81 -2.24
C LEU A 101 18.73 9.26 -3.63
#